data_AF-A0A5E6NML9-F1
#
_entry.id   AF-A0A5E6NML9-F1
#
_cell.length_a   1.000
_cell.length_b   1.000
_cell.length_c   1.000
_cell.angle_alpha   90.00
_cell.angle_beta   90.00
_cell.angle_gamma   90.00
#
_symmetry.space_group_name_H-M   'P 1'
#
loop_
_entity.id
_entity.type
_entity.pdbx_description
1 polymer ?
#
loop_
_entity_poly.entity_id
_entity_poly.type
_entity_poly.pdbx_seq_one_letter_code
_entity_poly.pdbx_strand_id
1 'polypeptide(L)'
;MDKVVQLILKNTVIVMTSNLGSHLIQENPGKDMSAELTQIVAEHFRPEFVNRIDEIVVFNNLENPKLKALLHCKLKSCNLVWQK
;
A
#
# COMPACT_ATOMS: atom_id res chain seq x y z
N MET A 1 0.29 10.74 40.33
CA MET A 1 0.87 9.45 39.91
C MET A 1 0.24 9.09 38.59
N ASP A 2 0.92 9.38 37.49
CA ASP A 2 0.44 9.08 36.16
C ASP A 2 0.39 7.56 35.96
N LYS A 3 -0.79 7.03 35.64
CA LYS A 3 -0.96 5.61 35.35
C LYS A 3 -0.35 5.32 33.99
N VAL A 4 0.75 4.58 33.97
CA VAL A 4 1.25 3.94 32.75
C VAL A 4 0.28 2.83 32.38
N VAL A 5 -0.40 2.96 31.24
CA VAL A 5 -1.25 1.92 30.65
C VAL A 5 -0.46 1.21 29.56
N GLN A 6 -0.41 -0.13 29.62
CA GLN A 6 0.19 -0.95 28.57
C GLN A 6 -0.89 -1.37 27.57
N LEU A 7 -0.64 -1.15 26.29
CA LEU A 7 -1.51 -1.55 25.20
C LEU A 7 -0.91 -2.78 24.51
N ILE A 8 -1.63 -3.90 24.51
CA ILE A 8 -1.20 -5.15 23.87
C ILE A 8 -2.10 -5.40 22.67
N LEU A 9 -1.54 -5.33 21.47
CA LEU A 9 -2.25 -5.62 20.22
C LEU A 9 -2.25 -7.14 19.99
N LYS A 10 -3.41 -7.78 20.17
CA LYS A 10 -3.63 -9.19 19.79
C LYS A 10 -4.62 -9.21 18.63
N ASN A 11 -4.34 -10.04 17.62
CA ASN A 11 -5.19 -10.21 16.43
C ASN A 11 -5.42 -8.93 15.61
N THR A 12 -4.48 -7.98 15.64
CA THR A 12 -4.55 -6.76 14.83
C THR A 12 -3.56 -6.86 13.68
N VAL A 13 -4.05 -6.68 12.45
CA VAL A 13 -3.19 -6.47 11.28
C VAL A 13 -2.92 -4.99 11.14
N ILE A 14 -1.65 -4.60 11.14
CA ILE A 14 -1.23 -3.22 10.89
C ILE A 14 -0.81 -3.13 9.43
N VAL A 15 -1.49 -2.27 8.67
CA VAL A 15 -1.12 -1.97 7.28
C VAL A 15 -0.61 -0.54 7.20
N MET A 16 0.59 -0.38 6.67
CA MET A 16 1.23 0.91 6.45
C MET A 16 1.43 1.11 4.95
N THR A 17 1.23 2.34 4.48
CA THR A 17 1.36 2.66 3.05
C THR A 17 2.25 3.88 2.90
N SER A 18 3.16 3.84 1.92
CA SER A 18 3.99 4.97 1.54
C SER A 18 3.97 5.12 0.03
N ASN A 19 4.10 6.37 -0.45
CA ASN A 19 4.29 6.69 -1.86
C ASN A 19 5.78 6.67 -2.26
N LEU A 20 6.67 6.23 -1.37
CA LEU A 20 8.09 6.12 -1.64
C LEU A 20 8.36 5.19 -2.84
N GLY A 21 9.20 5.65 -3.77
CA GLY A 21 9.53 4.89 -4.98
C GLY A 21 8.42 4.86 -6.05
N SER A 22 7.32 5.62 -5.89
CA SER A 22 6.26 5.68 -6.89
C SER A 22 6.74 6.13 -8.26
N HIS A 23 7.75 7.01 -8.29
CA HIS A 23 8.35 7.51 -9.53
C HIS A 23 9.05 6.39 -10.31
N LEU A 24 9.82 5.53 -9.62
CA LEU A 24 10.53 4.41 -10.25
C LEU A 24 9.57 3.38 -10.85
N ILE A 25 8.47 3.11 -10.15
CA ILE A 25 7.41 2.20 -10.63
C ILE A 25 6.72 2.78 -11.87
N GLN A 26 6.51 4.11 -11.92
CA GLN A 26 5.90 4.78 -13.06
C GLN A 26 6.81 4.81 -14.29
N GLU A 27 8.12 4.99 -14.09
CA GLU A 27 9.11 5.03 -15.16
C GLU A 27 9.48 3.63 -15.71
N ASN A 28 9.31 2.58 -14.89
CA ASN A 28 9.67 1.20 -15.26
C ASN A 28 8.46 0.24 -15.18
N PRO A 29 7.40 0.44 -15.98
CA PRO A 29 6.21 -0.40 -15.93
C PRO A 29 6.55 -1.86 -16.30
N GLY A 30 6.15 -2.80 -15.44
CA GLY A 30 6.30 -4.24 -15.69
C GLY A 30 7.67 -4.83 -15.38
N LYS A 31 8.61 -4.04 -14.83
CA LYS A 31 9.87 -4.56 -14.29
C LYS A 31 9.75 -4.85 -12.80
N ASP A 32 10.45 -5.89 -12.35
CA ASP A 32 10.62 -6.15 -10.94
C ASP A 32 11.66 -5.18 -10.37
N MET A 33 11.18 -4.17 -9.63
CA MET A 33 11.99 -3.15 -8.97
C MET A 33 12.09 -3.39 -7.45
N SER A 34 11.79 -4.62 -6.99
CA SER A 34 11.68 -4.91 -5.54
C SER A 34 12.98 -4.62 -4.80
N ALA A 35 14.13 -4.88 -5.43
CA ALA A 35 15.45 -4.61 -4.83
C ALA A 35 15.72 -3.11 -4.65
N GLU A 36 15.50 -2.28 -5.68
CA GLU A 36 15.71 -0.83 -5.58
C GLU A 36 14.72 -0.20 -4.61
N LEU A 37 13.47 -0.65 -4.61
CA LEU A 37 12.46 -0.16 -3.66
C LEU A 37 12.82 -0.52 -2.22
N THR A 38 13.33 -1.73 -1.99
CA THR A 38 13.80 -2.15 -0.65
C THR A 38 14.96 -1.28 -0.18
N GLN A 39 15.90 -0.96 -1.06
CA GLN A 39 17.01 -0.07 -0.72
C GLN A 39 16.53 1.34 -0.36
N ILE A 40 15.61 1.91 -1.15
CA ILE A 40 15.06 3.25 -0.89
C ILE A 40 14.27 3.27 0.43
N VAL A 41 13.52 2.21 0.73
CA VAL A 41 12.82 2.05 2.01
C VAL A 41 13.83 2.00 3.17
N ALA A 42 14.95 1.29 3.02
CA ALA A 42 16.02 1.23 4.03
C ALA A 42 16.81 2.55 4.19
N GLU A 43 16.89 3.38 3.15
CA GLU A 43 17.48 4.71 3.23
C GLU A 43 16.54 5.74 3.88
N HIS A 44 15.24 5.62 3.61
CA HIS A 44 14.23 6.54 4.13
C HIS A 44 13.81 6.22 5.57
N PHE A 45 13.65 4.94 5.89
CA PHE A 45 13.29 4.48 7.22
C PHE A 45 14.50 3.90 7.94
N ARG A 46 14.54 4.08 9.25
CA ARG A 46 15.60 3.49 10.06
C ARG A 46 15.52 1.96 10.03
N PRO A 47 16.65 1.25 10.07
CA PRO A 47 16.67 -0.22 10.01
C PRO A 47 15.88 -0.87 11.16
N GLU A 48 15.83 -0.26 12.34
CA GLU A 48 15.00 -0.78 13.45
C GLU A 48 13.50 -0.78 13.14
N PHE A 49 13.03 0.12 12.28
CA PHE A 49 11.63 0.18 11.86
C PHE A 49 11.35 -0.83 10.76
N VAL A 50 12.23 -0.91 9.75
CA VAL A 50 12.08 -1.87 8.64
C VAL A 50 12.12 -3.30 9.16
N ASN A 51 12.97 -3.59 10.14
CA ASN A 51 13.06 -4.90 10.80
C ASN A 51 11.81 -5.30 11.62
N ARG A 52 10.81 -4.41 11.76
CA ARG A 52 9.51 -4.71 12.41
C ARG A 52 8.39 -4.99 11.42
N ILE A 53 8.66 -4.89 10.13
CA ILE A 53 7.70 -5.15 9.06
C ILE A 53 7.93 -6.58 8.57
N ASP A 54 6.89 -7.40 8.59
CA ASP A 54 6.98 -8.80 8.15
C ASP A 54 7.09 -8.91 6.62
N GLU A 55 6.29 -8.11 5.89
CA GLU A 55 6.20 -8.16 4.43
C GLU A 55 6.05 -6.75 3.83
N ILE A 56 6.77 -6.49 2.75
CA ILE A 56 6.66 -5.25 1.96
C ILE A 56 6.03 -5.62 0.62
N VAL A 57 4.84 -5.08 0.36
CA VAL A 57 4.11 -5.30 -0.90
C VAL A 57 4.27 -4.08 -1.81
N VAL A 58 4.77 -4.31 -3.03
CA VAL A 58 4.91 -3.28 -4.06
C VAL A 58 3.65 -3.22 -4.92
N PHE A 59 3.08 -2.02 -5.06
CA PHE A 59 1.92 -1.78 -5.92
C PHE A 59 2.35 -1.41 -7.34
N ASN A 60 2.06 -2.30 -8.28
CA ASN A 60 2.25 -2.05 -9.70
C ASN A 60 1.18 -1.11 -10.27
N ASN A 61 1.52 -0.41 -11.35
CA ASN A 61 0.59 0.50 -12.02
C ASN A 61 -0.65 -0.26 -12.57
N LEU A 62 -1.80 0.40 -12.53
CA LEU A 62 -3.05 -0.14 -13.05
C LEU A 62 -3.01 -0.18 -14.58
N GLU A 63 -3.05 -1.37 -15.16
CA GLU A 63 -3.21 -1.53 -16.60
C GLU A 63 -4.61 -1.08 -17.04
N ASN A 64 -4.68 -0.48 -18.23
CA ASN A 64 -5.91 0.07 -18.84
C ASN A 64 -7.14 -0.89 -18.83
N PRO A 65 -7.00 -2.21 -19.06
CA PRO A 65 -8.14 -3.13 -18.99
C PRO A 65 -8.73 -3.25 -17.57
N LYS A 66 -7.88 -3.20 -16.54
CA LYS A 66 -8.31 -3.28 -15.12
C LYS A 66 -9.06 -2.01 -14.71
N LEU A 67 -8.63 -0.86 -15.22
CA LEU A 67 -9.30 0.42 -14.99
C LEU A 67 -10.74 0.44 -15.54
N LYS A 68 -10.96 -0.12 -16.74
CA LYS A 68 -12.29 -0.21 -17.34
C LYS A 68 -13.24 -1.08 -16.52
N ALA A 69 -12.75 -2.19 -15.97
CA ALA A 69 -13.53 -3.06 -15.09
C ALA A 69 -13.91 -2.36 -13.77
N LEU A 70 -12.96 -1.62 -13.16
CA LEU A 70 -13.22 -0.81 -11.97
C LEU A 70 -14.26 0.28 -12.23
N LEU A 71 -14.14 0.98 -13.36
CA LEU A 71 -15.10 2.01 -13.75
C LEU A 71 -16.49 1.42 -13.97
N HIS A 72 -16.59 0.28 -14.64
CA HIS A 72 -17.86 -0.42 -14.84
C HIS A 72 -18.50 -0.83 -13.51
N CYS A 73 -17.72 -1.38 -12.57
CA CYS A 73 -18.20 -1.71 -11.23
C CYS A 73 -18.71 -0.47 -10.47
N LYS A 74 -17.97 0.64 -10.54
CA LYS A 74 -18.35 1.90 -9.90
C LYS A 74 -19.63 2.49 -10.49
N LEU A 75 -19.78 2.45 -11.81
CA LEU A 75 -20.99 2.92 -12.52
C LEU A 75 -22.22 2.07 -12.14
N LYS A 76 -22.08 0.74 -12.10
CA LYS A 76 -23.16 -0.16 -11.68
C LYS A 76 -23.60 0.13 -10.24
N SER A 77 -22.64 0.38 -9.35
CA SER A 77 -22.91 0.73 -7.95
C SER A 77 -23.59 2.10 -7.82
N CYS A 78 -23.17 3.11 -8.59
CA CYS A 78 -23.88 4.40 -8.63
C CYS A 78 -25.33 4.22 -9.08
N ASN A 79 -25.58 3.46 -10.14
CA ASN A 79 -26.93 3.27 -10.67
C ASN A 79 -27.89 2.58 -9.67
N LEU A 80 -27.35 1.80 -8.73
CA LEU A 80 -28.09 1.21 -7.60
C LEU A 80 -28.47 2.22 -6.51
N VAL A 81 -27.69 3.29 -6.34
CA VAL A 81 -27.95 4.35 -5.35
C VAL A 81 -29.04 5.31 -5.84
N TRP A 82 -29.12 5.56 -7.16
CA TRP A 82 -30.10 6.47 -7.75
C TRP A 82 -31.47 5.82 -8.07
N GLN A 83 -31.65 4.52 -7.81
CA GLN A 83 -32.93 3.80 -7.98
C GLN A 83 -33.63 3.44 -6.66
N LYS A 84 -33.13 3.95 -5.53
CA LYS A 84 -33.85 4.00 -4.25
C LYS A 84 -34.31 5.42 -3.98
#